data_AF-A0A453SGI7-F1
#
_entry.id   AF-A0A453SGI7-F1
#
_cell.length_a   1.000
_cell.length_b   1.000
_cell.length_c   1.000
_cell.angle_alpha   90.00
_cell.angle_beta   90.00
_cell.angle_gamma   90.00
#
_symmetry.space_group_name_H-M   'P 1'
#
loop_
_entity.id
_entity.type
_entity.pdbx_description
1 polymer ?
#
loop_
_entity_poly.entity_id
_entity_poly.type
_entity_poly.pdbx_seq_one_letter_code
_entity_poly.pdbx_strand_id
1 'polypeptide(L)'
;FLLNLLSFFHVTGKNSYNRRCLHDIGRTPNPYEQAISIIGRTLSDFDEDNLIPCFGFGDASTHDKDVFSFYPENRPCTGFEEALERYRQIVPTLRLSGPTSFAPIIETAIGIVDSTGGQYHVLLIIADGQVTRNVDTQSGQLSPQEWDTINAIVKASHFPLSIVLVGVGDGPWDMMHKFDDNIPARSFDNFQFVNFTEIMSKSIAADRKEAEFALSALMEIPTQYKATLDLQLLGRRQGIPPRVPLPPPARTAYSRSASFDQQAGVYSRSSGFGQQTSGFQQSDSFKQRQHGATRRPDSYSSESSQPAVTRTPDTYASESTF
;
A
#
# COMPACT_ATOMS: atom_id res chain seq x y z
N PHE A 1 -8.53 -20.56 -9.16
CA PHE A 1 -9.07 -19.94 -7.91
C PHE A 1 -8.19 -18.87 -7.28
N LEU A 2 -6.89 -18.84 -7.54
CA LEU A 2 -5.99 -17.79 -7.05
C LEU A 2 -6.19 -16.50 -7.83
N LEU A 3 -6.31 -15.40 -7.11
CA LEU A 3 -6.22 -14.06 -7.67
C LEU A 3 -4.86 -13.50 -7.25
N ASN A 4 -3.96 -13.17 -8.18
CA ASN A 4 -2.65 -12.57 -7.90
C ASN A 4 -2.63 -11.07 -8.21
N LEU A 5 -2.42 -10.22 -7.21
CA LEU A 5 -2.65 -8.79 -7.35
C LEU A 5 -1.56 -7.93 -6.73
N LEU A 6 -1.10 -6.97 -7.51
CA LEU A 6 0.14 -6.25 -7.23
C LEU A 6 -0.16 -4.75 -7.08
N SER A 7 0.13 -4.25 -5.88
CA SER A 7 0.18 -2.82 -5.54
C SER A 7 1.30 -2.13 -6.32
N PHE A 8 1.06 -0.96 -6.92
CA PHE A 8 2.05 -0.23 -7.72
C PHE A 8 2.28 1.22 -7.25
N PHE A 9 2.82 1.40 -6.03
CA PHE A 9 3.12 2.73 -5.47
C PHE A 9 4.60 3.13 -5.63
N HIS A 10 4.87 4.42 -5.41
CA HIS A 10 6.21 4.99 -5.53
C HIS A 10 7.03 4.84 -4.24
N VAL A 11 7.12 3.62 -3.69
CA VAL A 11 7.93 3.35 -2.49
C VAL A 11 9.35 2.92 -2.86
N THR A 12 10.32 3.51 -2.17
CA THR A 12 11.71 3.04 -2.18
C THR A 12 11.95 2.15 -0.97
N GLY A 13 12.54 0.98 -1.18
CA GLY A 13 13.00 0.10 -0.10
C GLY A 13 14.28 0.69 0.51
N LYS A 14 14.11 1.77 1.28
CA LYS A 14 15.19 2.61 1.82
C LYS A 14 16.15 1.79 2.68
N ASN A 15 15.63 0.83 3.44
CA ASN A 15 16.40 -0.12 4.25
C ASN A 15 16.39 -1.52 3.61
N SER A 16 15.21 -2.04 3.26
CA SER A 16 14.97 -3.41 2.74
C SER A 16 15.55 -3.70 1.35
N TYR A 17 15.69 -2.70 0.49
CA TYR A 17 16.08 -2.89 -0.91
C TYR A 17 17.15 -1.90 -1.38
N ASN A 18 18.04 -1.49 -0.48
CA ASN A 18 19.21 -0.65 -0.75
C ASN A 18 18.86 0.70 -1.42
N ARG A 19 17.75 1.33 -1.00
CA ARG A 19 17.21 2.60 -1.54
C ARG A 19 16.74 2.55 -3.00
N ARG A 20 16.59 1.38 -3.59
CA ARG A 20 15.96 1.21 -4.92
C ARG A 20 14.44 1.19 -4.79
N CYS A 21 13.74 1.46 -5.89
CA CYS A 21 12.30 1.21 -5.97
C CYS A 21 12.03 -0.29 -5.78
N LEU A 22 10.97 -0.64 -5.06
CA LEU A 22 10.59 -2.05 -4.85
C LEU A 22 10.12 -2.74 -6.14
N HIS A 23 9.81 -1.95 -7.17
CA HIS A 23 9.52 -2.38 -8.55
C HIS A 23 10.72 -2.34 -9.51
N ASP A 24 11.96 -2.10 -9.05
CA ASP A 24 13.14 -2.05 -9.95
C ASP A 24 13.33 -3.39 -10.70
N ILE A 25 13.22 -3.38 -12.03
CA ILE A 25 13.28 -4.58 -12.89
C ILE A 25 14.73 -4.88 -13.27
N GLY A 26 15.39 -5.66 -12.43
CA GLY A 26 16.82 -5.96 -12.54
C GLY A 26 17.16 -7.33 -13.15
N ARG A 27 18.44 -7.70 -13.00
CA ARG A 27 18.96 -9.07 -13.13
C ARG A 27 18.68 -9.92 -11.88
N THR A 28 18.60 -9.29 -10.71
CA THR A 28 18.17 -9.88 -9.45
C THR A 28 16.67 -9.64 -9.29
N PRO A 29 15.85 -10.66 -8.98
CA PRO A 29 14.43 -10.48 -8.67
C PRO A 29 14.23 -9.45 -7.54
N ASN A 30 13.30 -8.51 -7.73
CA ASN A 30 12.89 -7.57 -6.68
C ASN A 30 11.92 -8.25 -5.67
N PRO A 31 11.53 -7.60 -4.56
CA PRO A 31 10.70 -8.24 -3.53
C PRO A 31 9.32 -8.73 -4.02
N TYR A 32 8.69 -8.04 -4.97
CA TYR A 32 7.46 -8.52 -5.60
C TYR A 32 7.72 -9.77 -6.43
N GLU A 33 8.77 -9.77 -7.25
CA GLU A 33 9.13 -10.92 -8.09
C GLU A 33 9.45 -12.17 -7.25
N GLN A 34 10.13 -11.98 -6.11
CA GLN A 34 10.40 -13.06 -5.16
C GLN A 34 9.11 -13.56 -4.50
N ALA A 35 8.23 -12.67 -4.04
CA ALA A 35 6.95 -13.05 -3.45
C ALA A 35 6.06 -13.83 -4.44
N ILE A 36 5.92 -13.35 -5.69
CA ILE A 36 5.19 -14.05 -6.77
C ILE A 36 5.83 -15.42 -7.05
N SER A 37 7.16 -15.50 -7.15
CA SER A 37 7.88 -16.72 -7.48
C SER A 37 7.86 -17.78 -6.38
N ILE A 38 7.86 -17.38 -5.10
CA ILE A 38 7.74 -18.32 -3.98
C ILE A 38 6.31 -18.80 -3.85
N ILE A 39 5.33 -17.88 -3.83
CA ILE A 39 3.92 -18.23 -3.71
C ILE A 39 3.45 -19.08 -4.89
N GLY A 40 3.93 -18.82 -6.11
CA GLY A 40 3.60 -19.63 -7.27
C GLY A 40 3.98 -21.10 -7.12
N ARG A 41 5.16 -21.37 -6.56
CA ARG A 41 5.65 -22.73 -6.27
C ARG A 41 4.95 -23.42 -5.10
N THR A 42 4.09 -22.71 -4.35
CA THR A 42 3.39 -23.27 -3.18
C THR A 42 1.87 -23.26 -3.30
N LEU A 43 1.31 -22.41 -4.17
CA LEU A 43 -0.12 -22.31 -4.41
C LEU A 43 -0.57 -22.90 -5.76
N SER A 44 0.34 -23.14 -6.73
CA SER A 44 0.03 -23.81 -8.01
C SER A 44 -0.83 -25.05 -7.84
N ASP A 45 -0.52 -25.86 -6.83
CA ASP A 45 -1.12 -27.17 -6.58
C ASP A 45 -2.54 -27.08 -6.01
N PHE A 46 -2.99 -25.85 -5.69
CA PHE A 46 -4.35 -25.52 -5.23
C PHE A 46 -5.18 -24.80 -6.32
N ASP A 47 -4.64 -24.60 -7.53
CA ASP A 47 -5.29 -23.86 -8.62
C ASP A 47 -5.77 -24.83 -9.71
N GLU A 48 -7.05 -25.23 -9.64
CA GLU A 48 -7.61 -26.34 -10.45
C GLU A 48 -7.48 -26.16 -11.98
N ASP A 49 -7.50 -24.91 -12.47
CA ASP A 49 -7.42 -24.56 -13.88
C ASP A 49 -6.09 -23.89 -14.29
N ASN A 50 -5.23 -23.54 -13.33
CA ASN A 50 -4.01 -22.75 -13.52
C ASN A 50 -4.28 -21.40 -14.23
N LEU A 51 -5.48 -20.83 -14.06
CA LEU A 51 -5.89 -19.56 -14.64
C LEU A 51 -6.04 -18.50 -13.54
N ILE A 52 -5.13 -17.54 -13.58
CA ILE A 52 -4.95 -16.54 -12.54
C ILE A 52 -5.36 -15.16 -13.05
N PRO A 53 -6.52 -14.61 -12.62
CA PRO A 53 -6.86 -13.22 -12.86
C PRO A 53 -5.86 -12.30 -12.14
N CYS A 54 -5.09 -11.54 -12.93
CA CYS A 54 -4.06 -10.64 -12.42
C CYS A 54 -4.43 -9.17 -12.64
N PHE A 55 -4.27 -8.35 -11.60
CA PHE A 55 -4.65 -6.93 -11.61
C PHE A 55 -3.63 -6.06 -10.88
N GLY A 56 -3.61 -4.78 -11.26
CA GLY A 56 -2.83 -3.72 -10.64
C GLY A 56 -3.67 -2.54 -10.18
N PHE A 57 -3.20 -1.84 -9.16
CA PHE A 57 -3.83 -0.63 -8.61
C PHE A 57 -2.76 0.32 -8.03
N GLY A 58 -3.11 1.58 -7.82
CA GLY A 58 -2.20 2.60 -7.26
C GLY A 58 -1.35 3.37 -8.27
N ASP A 59 -1.46 3.06 -9.56
CA ASP A 59 -0.82 3.81 -10.63
C ASP A 59 -1.64 5.06 -11.01
N ALA A 60 -1.08 5.94 -11.84
CA ALA A 60 -1.75 7.17 -12.29
C ALA A 60 -2.98 6.96 -13.20
N SER A 61 -3.29 5.72 -13.61
CA SER A 61 -4.58 5.37 -14.23
C SER A 61 -5.65 4.96 -13.22
N THR A 62 -5.26 4.45 -12.05
CA THR A 62 -6.16 3.79 -11.08
C THR A 62 -6.34 4.54 -9.75
N HIS A 63 -5.30 5.21 -9.25
CA HIS A 63 -5.24 5.87 -7.95
C HIS A 63 -5.78 4.94 -6.83
N ASP A 64 -6.65 5.45 -5.94
CA ASP A 64 -7.32 4.68 -4.90
C ASP A 64 -8.75 4.25 -5.28
N LYS A 65 -9.14 4.38 -6.57
CA LYS A 65 -10.52 4.22 -7.02
C LYS A 65 -10.78 3.01 -7.89
N ASP A 66 -9.87 2.67 -8.79
CA ASP A 66 -10.05 1.59 -9.76
C ASP A 66 -8.86 0.65 -9.82
N VAL A 67 -8.94 -0.35 -10.69
CA VAL A 67 -7.94 -1.40 -10.87
C VAL A 67 -7.80 -1.69 -12.36
N PHE A 68 -6.61 -2.02 -12.85
CA PHE A 68 -6.40 -2.44 -14.24
C PHE A 68 -6.12 -3.94 -14.31
N SER A 69 -6.63 -4.63 -15.33
CA SER A 69 -6.24 -6.02 -15.60
C SER A 69 -4.91 -6.08 -16.34
N PHE A 70 -4.12 -7.12 -16.10
CA PHE A 70 -2.83 -7.32 -16.76
C PHE A 70 -2.96 -7.54 -18.27
N TYR A 71 -4.09 -8.07 -18.73
CA TYR A 71 -4.39 -8.24 -20.14
C TYR A 71 -5.68 -7.51 -20.54
N PRO A 72 -5.83 -7.13 -21.82
CA PRO A 72 -7.12 -6.70 -22.36
C PRO A 72 -8.21 -7.76 -22.12
N GLU A 73 -9.46 -7.31 -22.10
CA GLU A 73 -10.66 -8.18 -21.98
C GLU A 73 -10.68 -9.04 -20.70
N ASN A 74 -9.86 -8.70 -19.69
CA ASN A 74 -9.69 -9.41 -18.42
C ASN A 74 -9.20 -10.86 -18.56
N ARG A 75 -8.44 -11.18 -19.62
CA ARG A 75 -7.83 -12.51 -19.79
C ARG A 75 -6.94 -12.85 -18.56
N PRO A 76 -7.15 -14.00 -17.89
CA PRO A 76 -6.26 -14.46 -16.83
C PRO A 76 -4.88 -14.86 -17.38
N CYS A 77 -3.86 -14.79 -16.52
CA CYS A 77 -2.55 -15.36 -16.79
C CYS A 77 -2.62 -16.89 -16.66
N THR A 78 -1.92 -17.61 -17.54
CA THR A 78 -1.74 -19.06 -17.44
C THR A 78 -0.53 -19.33 -16.54
N GLY A 79 -0.80 -19.62 -15.27
CA GLY A 79 0.19 -19.83 -14.22
C GLY A 79 0.91 -18.56 -13.71
N PHE A 80 1.69 -18.76 -12.64
CA PHE A 80 2.47 -17.71 -12.00
C PHE A 80 3.65 -17.25 -12.87
N GLU A 81 4.13 -18.11 -13.77
CA GLU A 81 5.18 -17.81 -14.75
C GLU A 81 4.74 -16.69 -15.69
N GLU A 82 3.54 -16.79 -16.27
CA GLU A 82 3.01 -15.71 -17.11
C GLU A 82 2.67 -14.46 -16.27
N ALA A 83 2.15 -14.62 -15.04
CA ALA A 83 1.90 -13.48 -14.16
C ALA A 83 3.19 -12.69 -13.84
N LEU A 84 4.30 -13.40 -13.59
CA LEU A 84 5.62 -12.82 -13.31
C LEU A 84 6.25 -12.18 -14.56
N GLU A 85 6.18 -12.85 -15.73
CA GLU A 85 6.64 -12.23 -16.98
C GLU A 85 5.84 -10.96 -17.28
N ARG A 86 4.51 -11.05 -17.13
CA ARG A 86 3.60 -9.94 -17.43
C ARG A 86 3.78 -8.76 -16.46
N TYR A 87 4.08 -9.01 -15.18
CA TYR A 87 4.55 -7.99 -14.25
C TYR A 87 5.81 -7.27 -14.77
N ARG A 88 6.85 -8.03 -15.19
CA ARG A 88 8.09 -7.44 -15.75
C ARG A 88 7.86 -6.65 -17.05
N GLN A 89 6.84 -7.02 -17.84
CA GLN A 89 6.44 -6.26 -19.04
C GLN A 89 5.70 -4.95 -18.70
N ILE A 90 4.80 -4.97 -17.70
CA ILE A 90 3.92 -3.85 -17.33
C ILE A 90 4.64 -2.81 -16.49
N VAL A 91 5.43 -3.20 -15.48
CA VAL A 91 6.07 -2.26 -14.53
C VAL A 91 6.78 -1.07 -15.22
N PRO A 92 7.60 -1.27 -16.28
CA PRO A 92 8.28 -0.16 -16.97
C PRO A 92 7.35 0.78 -17.78
N THR A 93 6.03 0.54 -17.78
CA THR A 93 5.02 1.38 -18.45
C THR A 93 4.15 2.14 -17.46
N LEU A 94 4.22 1.81 -16.16
CA LEU A 94 3.43 2.43 -15.11
C LEU A 94 3.98 3.79 -14.71
N ARG A 95 3.06 4.69 -14.35
CA ARG A 95 3.37 5.89 -13.58
C ARG A 95 2.87 5.63 -12.16
N LEU A 96 3.75 5.13 -11.30
CA LEU A 96 3.49 4.88 -9.88
C LEU A 96 2.92 6.15 -9.22
N SER A 97 1.83 6.05 -8.45
CA SER A 97 1.05 7.20 -7.98
C SER A 97 0.63 7.04 -6.51
N GLY A 98 -0.60 7.44 -6.18
CA GLY A 98 -1.29 7.34 -4.89
C GLY A 98 -2.67 8.04 -4.99
N PRO A 99 -3.50 8.03 -3.94
CA PRO A 99 -3.30 7.34 -2.67
C PRO A 99 -3.56 5.83 -2.78
N THR A 100 -3.38 5.13 -1.65
CA THR A 100 -3.52 3.68 -1.50
C THR A 100 -4.82 3.32 -0.80
N SER A 101 -5.64 2.47 -1.42
CA SER A 101 -6.78 1.78 -0.82
C SER A 101 -6.84 0.36 -1.37
N PHE A 102 -7.19 -0.63 -0.55
CA PHE A 102 -7.45 -2.00 -1.03
C PHE A 102 -8.93 -2.21 -1.38
N ALA A 103 -9.80 -1.23 -1.12
CA ALA A 103 -11.23 -1.35 -1.39
C ALA A 103 -11.57 -1.65 -2.86
N PRO A 104 -11.02 -0.95 -3.88
CA PRO A 104 -11.36 -1.21 -5.28
C PRO A 104 -11.08 -2.66 -5.71
N ILE A 105 -10.08 -3.28 -5.08
CA ILE A 105 -9.60 -4.59 -5.50
C ILE A 105 -10.20 -5.76 -4.71
N ILE A 106 -10.49 -5.56 -3.43
CA ILE A 106 -11.34 -6.49 -2.68
C ILE A 106 -12.75 -6.52 -3.30
N GLU A 107 -13.28 -5.39 -3.77
CA GLU A 107 -14.54 -5.35 -4.53
C GLU A 107 -14.47 -6.10 -5.88
N THR A 108 -13.34 -6.01 -6.59
CA THR A 108 -13.14 -6.76 -7.83
C THR A 108 -13.11 -8.27 -7.57
N ALA A 109 -12.43 -8.70 -6.50
CA ALA A 109 -12.43 -10.11 -6.07
C ALA A 109 -13.83 -10.61 -5.67
N ILE A 110 -14.62 -9.82 -4.95
CA ILE A 110 -16.03 -10.14 -4.64
C ILE A 110 -16.85 -10.34 -5.94
N GLY A 111 -16.65 -9.47 -6.95
CA GLY A 111 -17.30 -9.62 -8.25
C GLY A 111 -16.90 -10.90 -8.99
N ILE A 112 -15.63 -11.33 -8.88
CA ILE A 112 -15.16 -12.60 -9.45
C ILE A 112 -15.80 -13.79 -8.72
N VAL A 113 -15.83 -13.77 -7.38
CA VAL A 113 -16.48 -14.82 -6.57
C VAL A 113 -17.98 -14.95 -6.89
N ASP A 114 -18.71 -13.84 -7.04
CA ASP A 114 -20.12 -13.90 -7.42
C ASP A 114 -20.33 -14.39 -8.86
N SER A 115 -19.53 -13.88 -9.81
CA SER A 115 -19.63 -14.30 -11.23
C SER A 115 -19.27 -15.77 -11.45
N THR A 116 -18.31 -16.34 -10.71
CA THR A 116 -17.99 -17.78 -10.73
C THR A 116 -19.06 -18.66 -10.08
N GLY A 117 -19.95 -18.09 -9.26
CA GLY A 117 -21.07 -18.83 -8.63
C GLY A 117 -20.92 -19.06 -7.13
N GLY A 118 -20.12 -18.25 -6.43
CA GLY A 118 -19.76 -18.48 -5.03
C GLY A 118 -18.74 -19.62 -4.88
N GLN A 119 -17.83 -19.78 -5.84
CA GLN A 119 -16.70 -20.71 -5.70
C GLN A 119 -15.66 -20.09 -4.77
N TYR A 120 -14.94 -20.90 -3.99
CA TYR A 120 -13.96 -20.40 -3.03
C TYR A 120 -12.75 -19.78 -3.74
N HIS A 121 -12.32 -18.60 -3.30
CA HIS A 121 -11.15 -17.90 -3.86
C HIS A 121 -10.22 -17.41 -2.75
N VAL A 122 -8.94 -17.31 -3.10
CA VAL A 122 -7.93 -16.62 -2.29
C VAL A 122 -7.42 -15.41 -3.07
N LEU A 123 -7.64 -14.22 -2.50
CA LEU A 123 -7.13 -12.95 -2.98
C LEU A 123 -5.74 -12.72 -2.39
N LEU A 124 -4.70 -12.88 -3.21
CA LEU A 124 -3.35 -12.49 -2.86
C LEU A 124 -3.11 -11.02 -3.24
N ILE A 125 -2.86 -10.18 -2.24
CA ILE A 125 -2.40 -8.79 -2.43
C ILE A 125 -0.92 -8.73 -2.04
N ILE A 126 -0.04 -8.28 -2.94
CA ILE A 126 1.35 -7.96 -2.61
C ILE A 126 1.49 -6.44 -2.60
N ALA A 127 1.89 -5.86 -1.46
CA ALA A 127 1.92 -4.40 -1.26
C ALA A 127 3.14 -3.89 -0.47
N ASP A 128 3.53 -2.66 -0.79
CA ASP A 128 4.76 -1.99 -0.38
C ASP A 128 4.61 -1.00 0.79
N GLY A 129 3.40 -0.84 1.34
CA GLY A 129 3.14 0.07 2.45
C GLY A 129 1.68 0.07 2.92
N GLN A 130 1.36 1.04 3.78
CA GLN A 130 0.03 1.20 4.37
C GLN A 130 -0.97 1.84 3.41
N VAL A 131 -2.25 1.50 3.62
CA VAL A 131 -3.39 2.29 3.16
C VAL A 131 -3.18 3.77 3.54
N THR A 132 -3.46 4.71 2.65
CA THR A 132 -3.02 6.10 2.86
C THR A 132 -3.75 6.75 4.02
N ARG A 133 -3.00 7.04 5.09
CA ARG A 133 -3.43 7.95 6.15
C ARG A 133 -3.38 9.39 5.67
N ASN A 134 -4.38 10.18 6.03
CA ASN A 134 -4.31 11.61 5.84
C ASN A 134 -3.45 12.22 6.96
N VAL A 135 -2.69 13.29 6.68
CA VAL A 135 -1.84 13.91 7.72
C VAL A 135 -2.70 14.72 8.71
N ASP A 136 -3.89 15.14 8.29
CA ASP A 136 -4.84 15.94 9.08
C ASP A 136 -5.81 15.12 9.95
N THR A 137 -5.85 13.78 9.83
CA THR A 137 -6.70 12.96 10.71
C THR A 137 -6.19 12.99 12.14
N GLN A 138 -7.06 13.38 13.09
CA GLN A 138 -6.72 13.42 14.51
C GLN A 138 -6.38 12.03 15.03
N SER A 139 -5.49 11.93 16.02
CA SER A 139 -5.01 10.65 16.55
C SER A 139 -6.16 9.74 17.00
N GLY A 140 -6.40 8.65 16.25
CA GLY A 140 -7.50 7.71 16.47
C GLY A 140 -8.61 7.75 15.41
N GLN A 141 -8.63 8.72 14.49
CA GLN A 141 -9.52 8.72 13.32
C GLN A 141 -8.90 7.98 12.14
N LEU A 142 -9.74 7.26 11.40
CA LEU A 142 -9.38 6.59 10.14
C LEU A 142 -9.45 7.57 8.97
N SER A 143 -8.56 7.40 7.98
CA SER A 143 -8.69 8.07 6.68
C SER A 143 -9.86 7.49 5.87
N PRO A 144 -10.32 8.18 4.80
CA PRO A 144 -11.31 7.63 3.87
C PRO A 144 -10.84 6.29 3.29
N GLN A 145 -9.57 6.16 2.92
CA GLN A 145 -9.01 4.94 2.35
C GLN A 145 -8.93 3.79 3.38
N GLU A 146 -8.57 4.08 4.65
CA GLU A 146 -8.63 3.11 5.74
C GLU A 146 -10.07 2.61 5.95
N TRP A 147 -11.04 3.52 5.97
CA TRP A 147 -12.45 3.20 6.16
C TRP A 147 -13.05 2.40 4.99
N ASP A 148 -12.80 2.83 3.75
CA ASP A 148 -13.18 2.10 2.53
C ASP A 148 -12.59 0.68 2.53
N THR A 149 -11.31 0.53 2.92
CA THR A 149 -10.63 -0.77 2.98
C THR A 149 -11.24 -1.69 4.03
N ILE A 150 -11.49 -1.21 5.26
CA ILE A 150 -12.13 -1.99 6.33
C ILE A 150 -13.53 -2.44 5.89
N ASN A 151 -14.32 -1.55 5.29
CA ASN A 151 -15.65 -1.90 4.78
C ASN A 151 -15.58 -2.95 3.67
N ALA A 152 -14.58 -2.90 2.79
CA ALA A 152 -14.40 -3.92 1.76
C ALA A 152 -14.02 -5.29 2.33
N ILE A 153 -13.18 -5.35 3.38
CA ILE A 153 -12.86 -6.61 4.09
C ILE A 153 -14.12 -7.18 4.78
N VAL A 154 -14.89 -6.34 5.48
CA VAL A 154 -16.17 -6.72 6.11
C VAL A 154 -17.18 -7.22 5.06
N LYS A 155 -17.30 -6.52 3.92
CA LYS A 155 -18.12 -6.94 2.77
C LYS A 155 -17.64 -8.29 2.22
N ALA A 156 -16.33 -8.51 2.09
CA ALA A 156 -15.75 -9.77 1.61
C ALA A 156 -16.03 -10.96 2.54
N SER A 157 -16.14 -10.76 3.86
CA SER A 157 -16.48 -11.84 4.80
C SER A 157 -17.90 -12.41 4.65
N HIS A 158 -18.73 -11.80 3.79
CA HIS A 158 -20.03 -12.33 3.39
C HIS A 158 -19.95 -13.23 2.14
N PHE A 159 -18.74 -13.50 1.62
CA PHE A 159 -18.46 -14.32 0.44
C PHE A 159 -17.47 -15.44 0.79
N PRO A 160 -17.38 -16.52 0.00
CA PRO A 160 -16.33 -17.53 0.14
C PRO A 160 -14.98 -16.99 -0.40
N LEU A 161 -14.44 -15.97 0.26
CA LEU A 161 -13.26 -15.22 -0.15
C LEU A 161 -12.30 -15.01 1.03
N SER A 162 -11.12 -15.61 0.95
CA SER A 162 -9.99 -15.34 1.82
C SER A 162 -9.07 -14.28 1.23
N ILE A 163 -8.45 -13.46 2.07
CA ILE A 163 -7.53 -12.39 1.66
C ILE A 163 -6.17 -12.63 2.34
N VAL A 164 -5.10 -12.67 1.56
CA VAL A 164 -3.72 -12.77 2.05
C VAL A 164 -2.96 -11.53 1.59
N LEU A 165 -2.54 -10.69 2.53
CA LEU A 165 -1.74 -9.50 2.28
C LEU A 165 -0.26 -9.77 2.58
N VAL A 166 0.57 -9.71 1.55
CA VAL A 166 2.02 -9.86 1.62
C VAL A 166 2.68 -8.48 1.65
N GLY A 167 3.19 -8.10 2.82
CA GLY A 167 3.93 -6.85 3.02
C GLY A 167 5.39 -6.95 2.57
N VAL A 168 5.73 -6.27 1.48
CA VAL A 168 7.09 -6.10 0.98
C VAL A 168 7.63 -4.70 1.27
N GLY A 169 8.94 -4.51 1.31
CA GLY A 169 9.54 -3.20 1.64
C GLY A 169 9.62 -2.89 3.13
N ASP A 170 9.70 -1.61 3.48
CA ASP A 170 10.06 -1.13 4.84
C ASP A 170 8.87 -1.02 5.81
N GLY A 171 7.62 -1.18 5.34
CA GLY A 171 6.43 -0.89 6.14
C GLY A 171 6.25 0.62 6.41
N PRO A 172 5.75 1.05 7.58
CA PRO A 172 5.45 0.25 8.79
C PRO A 172 4.19 -0.62 8.64
N TRP A 173 4.02 -1.64 9.48
CA TRP A 173 2.97 -2.66 9.32
C TRP A 173 1.87 -2.65 10.40
N ASP A 174 1.89 -1.73 11.37
CA ASP A 174 1.00 -1.73 12.55
C ASP A 174 -0.49 -1.70 12.21
N MET A 175 -0.85 -1.16 11.05
CA MET A 175 -2.23 -1.14 10.56
C MET A 175 -2.66 -2.52 10.03
N MET A 176 -1.75 -3.27 9.41
CA MET A 176 -2.08 -4.56 8.79
C MET A 176 -2.32 -5.63 9.86
N HIS A 177 -1.54 -5.62 10.95
CA HIS A 177 -1.83 -6.41 12.15
C HIS A 177 -3.17 -6.06 12.81
N LYS A 178 -3.66 -4.81 12.68
CA LYS A 178 -5.02 -4.45 13.13
C LYS A 178 -6.11 -4.97 12.19
N PHE A 179 -5.79 -5.22 10.92
CA PHE A 179 -6.71 -5.84 9.97
C PHE A 179 -6.74 -7.37 10.13
N ASP A 180 -5.64 -7.99 10.56
CA ASP A 180 -5.63 -9.35 11.15
C ASP A 180 -6.53 -9.37 12.39
N ASP A 181 -6.10 -8.79 13.52
CA ASP A 181 -6.68 -9.13 14.82
C ASP A 181 -8.01 -8.41 15.16
N ASN A 182 -8.33 -7.27 14.54
CA ASN A 182 -9.24 -6.28 15.16
C ASN A 182 -10.31 -5.68 14.23
N ILE A 183 -10.87 -6.44 13.28
CA ILE A 183 -12.06 -6.04 12.50
C ILE A 183 -13.34 -6.61 13.15
N PRO A 184 -14.15 -5.83 13.90
CA PRO A 184 -15.20 -6.40 14.76
C PRO A 184 -16.50 -6.80 14.03
N ALA A 185 -16.62 -6.47 12.74
CA ALA A 185 -17.86 -6.62 11.97
C ALA A 185 -17.81 -7.70 10.88
N ARG A 186 -16.69 -8.44 10.76
CA ARG A 186 -16.55 -9.54 9.79
C ARG A 186 -17.32 -10.79 10.25
N SER A 187 -17.93 -11.51 9.32
CA SER A 187 -18.76 -12.70 9.60
C SER A 187 -17.91 -13.91 10.02
N PHE A 188 -16.70 -14.01 9.49
CA PHE A 188 -15.63 -14.92 9.88
C PHE A 188 -14.29 -14.22 9.67
N ASP A 189 -13.20 -14.80 10.17
CA ASP A 189 -11.87 -14.29 9.85
C ASP A 189 -11.52 -14.54 8.39
N ASN A 190 -11.17 -13.49 7.64
CA ASN A 190 -10.98 -13.58 6.19
C ASN A 190 -9.76 -12.78 5.70
N PHE A 191 -8.86 -12.38 6.60
CA PHE A 191 -7.72 -11.53 6.27
C PHE A 191 -6.48 -11.96 7.07
N GLN A 192 -5.43 -12.36 6.35
CA GLN A 192 -4.12 -12.72 6.89
C GLN A 192 -3.04 -11.78 6.34
N PHE A 193 -2.27 -11.13 7.22
CA PHE A 193 -1.08 -10.35 6.87
C PHE A 193 0.20 -11.17 7.06
N VAL A 194 1.15 -11.00 6.14
CA VAL A 194 2.46 -11.65 6.17
C VAL A 194 3.57 -10.66 5.83
N ASN A 195 4.46 -10.39 6.80
CA ASN A 195 5.63 -9.51 6.62
C ASN A 195 6.76 -10.24 5.87
N PHE A 196 6.70 -10.25 4.53
CA PHE A 196 7.67 -10.90 3.66
C PHE A 196 9.10 -10.39 3.89
N THR A 197 9.29 -9.08 4.03
CA THR A 197 10.60 -8.48 4.28
C THR A 197 11.25 -9.03 5.54
N GLU A 198 10.48 -9.16 6.62
CA GLU A 198 10.99 -9.69 7.89
C GLU A 198 11.40 -11.15 7.76
N ILE A 199 10.54 -12.01 7.19
CA ILE A 199 10.87 -13.44 6.97
C ILE A 199 12.12 -13.57 6.10
N MET A 200 12.18 -12.82 5.00
CA MET A 200 13.34 -12.86 4.10
C MET A 200 14.62 -12.26 4.70
N SER A 201 14.52 -11.39 5.72
CA SER A 201 15.67 -10.83 6.44
C SER A 201 16.35 -11.81 7.41
N LYS A 202 15.65 -12.87 7.86
CA LYS A 202 16.14 -13.80 8.90
C LYS A 202 17.47 -14.46 8.52
N SER A 203 18.34 -14.69 9.51
CA SER A 203 19.68 -15.30 9.30
C SER A 203 19.63 -16.84 9.20
N ILE A 204 18.77 -17.37 8.33
CA ILE A 204 18.56 -18.80 8.09
C ILE A 204 18.76 -19.14 6.60
N ALA A 205 18.84 -20.44 6.29
CA ALA A 205 18.97 -20.93 4.91
C ALA A 205 17.72 -20.58 4.06
N ALA A 206 17.92 -20.32 2.76
CA ALA A 206 16.91 -19.68 1.90
C ALA A 206 15.65 -20.55 1.72
N ASP A 207 15.82 -21.84 1.50
CA ASP A 207 14.76 -22.87 1.49
C ASP A 207 13.84 -22.78 2.72
N ARG A 208 14.43 -22.53 3.90
CA ARG A 208 13.67 -22.41 5.16
C ARG A 208 12.91 -21.09 5.25
N LYS A 209 13.39 -20.01 4.62
CA LYS A 209 12.64 -18.74 4.51
C LYS A 209 11.45 -18.87 3.56
N GLU A 210 11.65 -19.56 2.43
CA GLU A 210 10.58 -19.81 1.46
C GLU A 210 9.48 -20.67 2.08
N ALA A 211 9.85 -21.75 2.79
CA ALA A 211 8.92 -22.59 3.53
C ALA A 211 8.22 -21.85 4.68
N GLU A 212 8.93 -21.02 5.45
CA GLU A 212 8.33 -20.19 6.51
C GLU A 212 7.33 -19.18 5.94
N PHE A 213 7.68 -18.49 4.85
CA PHE A 213 6.79 -17.55 4.17
C PHE A 213 5.54 -18.22 3.60
N ALA A 214 5.70 -19.37 2.91
CA ALA A 214 4.58 -20.13 2.38
C ALA A 214 3.66 -20.64 3.49
N LEU A 215 4.21 -21.11 4.62
CA LEU A 215 3.44 -21.53 5.78
C LEU A 215 2.66 -20.36 6.39
N SER A 216 3.27 -19.18 6.55
CA SER A 216 2.56 -17.97 7.02
C SER A 216 1.46 -17.52 6.07
N ALA A 217 1.66 -17.59 4.75
CA ALA A 217 0.65 -17.23 3.75
C ALA A 217 -0.53 -18.21 3.68
N LEU A 218 -0.33 -19.46 4.11
CA LEU A 218 -1.35 -20.51 4.12
C LEU A 218 -1.97 -20.78 5.49
N MET A 219 -1.44 -20.20 6.57
CA MET A 219 -1.71 -20.64 7.95
C MET A 219 -3.19 -20.70 8.30
N GLU A 220 -3.96 -19.70 7.87
CA GLU A 220 -5.40 -19.62 8.14
C GLU A 220 -6.28 -20.17 7.01
N ILE A 221 -5.78 -20.37 5.79
CA ILE A 221 -6.60 -20.80 4.64
C ILE A 221 -7.48 -22.03 4.95
N PRO A 222 -7.01 -23.08 5.68
CA PRO A 222 -7.86 -24.20 6.08
C PRO A 222 -9.01 -23.84 7.05
N THR A 223 -8.79 -22.93 8.01
CA THR A 223 -9.82 -22.51 8.97
C THR A 223 -10.79 -21.52 8.33
N GLN A 224 -10.29 -20.60 7.50
CA GLN A 224 -11.11 -19.67 6.73
C GLN A 224 -12.01 -20.43 5.73
N TYR A 225 -11.46 -21.36 4.95
CA TYR A 225 -12.26 -22.22 4.05
C TYR A 225 -13.37 -22.95 4.81
N LYS A 226 -13.05 -23.56 5.96
CA LYS A 226 -14.07 -24.22 6.79
C LYS A 226 -15.16 -23.24 7.26
N ALA A 227 -14.81 -22.04 7.67
CA ALA A 227 -15.80 -21.03 8.06
C ALA A 227 -16.76 -20.67 6.91
N THR A 228 -16.30 -20.65 5.65
CA THR A 228 -17.19 -20.45 4.49
C THR A 228 -18.19 -21.60 4.27
N LEU A 229 -17.85 -22.83 4.69
CA LEU A 229 -18.76 -23.98 4.70
C LEU A 229 -19.76 -23.88 5.87
N ASP A 230 -19.26 -23.62 7.08
CA ASP A 230 -20.06 -23.52 8.31
C ASP A 230 -21.09 -22.36 8.21
N LEU A 231 -20.72 -21.24 7.57
CA LEU A 231 -21.60 -20.10 7.24
C LEU A 231 -22.43 -20.29 5.96
N GLN A 232 -22.25 -21.40 5.24
CA GLN A 232 -22.95 -21.74 3.99
C GLN A 232 -22.78 -20.69 2.88
N LEU A 233 -21.61 -20.06 2.77
CA LEU A 233 -21.31 -19.04 1.75
C LEU A 233 -20.96 -19.68 0.39
N LEU A 234 -20.40 -20.89 0.41
CA LEU A 234 -19.99 -21.62 -0.79
C LEU A 234 -21.19 -21.99 -1.69
N GLY A 235 -21.04 -21.82 -3.00
CA GLY A 235 -22.07 -22.11 -4.01
C GLY A 235 -23.22 -21.09 -4.07
N ARG A 236 -23.14 -19.96 -3.36
CA ARG A 236 -24.17 -18.91 -3.39
C ARG A 236 -23.75 -17.73 -4.27
N ARG A 237 -24.63 -17.38 -5.22
CA ARG A 237 -24.64 -16.04 -5.84
C ARG A 237 -25.53 -15.08 -5.05
N GLN A 238 -25.06 -13.86 -4.88
CA GLN A 238 -25.77 -12.72 -4.31
C GLN A 238 -26.20 -11.71 -5.39
N GLY A 239 -25.65 -11.80 -6.61
CA GLY A 239 -26.02 -10.93 -7.74
C GLY A 239 -25.36 -9.55 -7.66
N ILE A 240 -24.10 -9.52 -7.22
CA ILE A 240 -23.32 -8.29 -7.12
C ILE A 240 -22.92 -7.83 -8.54
N PRO A 241 -23.18 -6.57 -8.94
CA PRO A 241 -22.68 -6.08 -10.21
C PRO A 241 -21.14 -6.10 -10.19
N PRO A 242 -20.47 -6.81 -11.11
CA PRO A 242 -19.02 -6.94 -11.09
C PRO A 242 -18.37 -5.59 -11.36
N ARG A 243 -17.34 -5.24 -10.58
CA ARG A 243 -16.49 -4.09 -10.91
C ARG A 243 -15.77 -4.37 -12.22
N VAL A 244 -15.84 -3.44 -13.18
CA VAL A 244 -15.18 -3.57 -14.48
C VAL A 244 -13.75 -3.03 -14.36
N PRO A 245 -12.71 -3.87 -14.53
CA PRO A 245 -11.33 -3.41 -14.51
C PRO A 245 -11.00 -2.56 -15.74
N LEU A 246 -10.08 -1.61 -15.57
CA LEU A 246 -9.48 -0.85 -16.67
C LEU A 246 -8.61 -1.78 -17.54
N PRO A 247 -8.44 -1.49 -18.84
CA PRO A 247 -7.43 -2.16 -19.66
C PRO A 247 -6.01 -1.84 -19.15
N PRO A 248 -5.00 -2.70 -19.41
CA PRO A 248 -3.63 -2.47 -18.97
C PRO A 248 -3.09 -1.13 -19.52
N PRO A 249 -2.48 -0.27 -18.67
CA PRO A 249 -2.04 1.06 -19.05
C PRO A 249 -0.96 1.02 -20.15
N ALA A 250 -1.33 1.48 -21.34
CA ALA A 250 -0.47 1.51 -22.52
C ALA A 250 0.73 2.47 -22.35
N ARG A 251 1.86 2.14 -23.00
CA ARG A 251 3.02 3.04 -23.10
C ARG A 251 2.62 4.34 -23.81
N THR A 252 2.42 5.41 -23.06
CA THR A 252 2.26 6.75 -23.63
C THR A 252 3.57 7.18 -24.29
N ALA A 253 3.54 7.48 -25.59
CA ALA A 253 4.74 7.83 -26.36
C ALA A 253 5.37 9.18 -25.95
N TYR A 254 4.68 9.97 -25.13
CA TYR A 254 5.03 11.32 -24.69
C TYR A 254 6.05 11.32 -23.53
N SER A 255 7.18 10.62 -23.71
CA SER A 255 8.29 10.59 -22.74
C SER A 255 9.66 10.44 -23.43
N ARG A 256 9.93 11.28 -24.43
CA ARG A 256 11.27 11.50 -25.03
C ARG A 256 11.57 12.98 -25.28
N SER A 257 11.22 13.85 -24.34
CA SER A 257 11.45 15.31 -24.44
C SER A 257 11.74 15.93 -23.06
N ALA A 258 12.65 15.30 -22.32
CA ALA A 258 13.19 15.79 -21.05
C ALA A 258 14.69 15.44 -20.93
N SER A 259 15.44 15.61 -22.03
CA SER A 259 16.90 15.53 -22.02
C SER A 259 17.44 16.65 -21.13
N PHE A 260 18.06 16.27 -20.01
CA PHE A 260 18.58 17.23 -19.03
C PHE A 260 19.91 17.78 -19.53
N ASP A 261 19.87 18.80 -20.39
CA ASP A 261 21.04 19.41 -21.05
C ASP A 261 21.92 20.14 -20.03
N GLN A 262 22.83 19.38 -19.42
CA GLN A 262 23.82 19.88 -18.46
C GLN A 262 24.94 20.61 -19.20
N GLN A 263 24.66 21.82 -19.68
CA GLN A 263 25.62 22.65 -20.42
C GLN A 263 26.84 23.00 -19.56
N ALA A 264 27.95 22.31 -19.81
CA ALA A 264 29.26 22.65 -19.27
C ALA A 264 29.75 23.96 -19.89
N GLY A 265 29.83 25.02 -19.09
CA GLY A 265 30.31 26.34 -19.52
C GLY A 265 31.80 26.37 -19.85
N VAL A 266 32.15 26.09 -21.11
CA VAL A 266 33.53 26.23 -21.61
C VAL A 266 33.79 27.68 -22.02
N TYR A 267 34.58 28.39 -21.20
CA TYR A 267 34.94 29.79 -21.43
C TYR A 267 35.99 29.96 -22.54
N SER A 268 35.54 30.06 -23.79
CA SER A 268 36.41 30.42 -24.92
C SER A 268 36.52 31.94 -25.06
N ARG A 269 37.75 32.47 -25.11
CA ARG A 269 38.03 33.89 -25.36
C ARG A 269 37.79 34.26 -26.83
N SER A 270 37.22 35.44 -27.05
CA SER A 270 37.38 36.20 -28.31
C SER A 270 37.57 37.69 -28.00
N SER A 271 38.36 38.37 -28.82
CA SER A 271 38.77 39.77 -28.63
C SER A 271 38.16 40.68 -29.70
N GLY A 272 37.65 41.84 -29.31
CA GLY A 272 37.09 42.88 -30.19
C GLY A 272 37.17 44.26 -29.52
N PHE A 273 37.30 45.33 -30.32
CA PHE A 273 37.73 46.66 -29.86
C PHE A 273 36.66 47.75 -30.03
N GLY A 274 36.65 48.72 -29.12
CA GLY A 274 36.11 50.08 -29.29
C GLY A 274 34.69 50.36 -28.76
N GLN A 275 34.30 51.61 -28.46
CA GLN A 275 35.09 52.84 -28.21
C GLN A 275 34.17 53.96 -27.63
N GLN A 276 34.38 54.40 -26.37
CA GLN A 276 33.84 55.65 -25.77
C GLN A 276 32.28 55.73 -25.70
N THR A 277 31.59 56.62 -24.96
CA THR A 277 31.92 57.86 -24.23
C THR A 277 31.36 57.91 -22.77
N SER A 278 31.71 58.97 -22.04
CA SER A 278 31.42 59.27 -20.62
C SER A 278 29.95 59.57 -20.21
N GLY A 279 29.64 59.35 -18.92
CA GLY A 279 28.50 59.97 -18.20
C GLY A 279 28.62 59.84 -16.68
N PHE A 280 28.45 60.94 -15.93
CA PHE A 280 28.48 60.98 -14.45
C PHE A 280 27.07 60.91 -13.85
N GLN A 281 26.89 60.31 -12.66
CA GLN A 281 26.61 61.04 -11.39
C GLN A 281 26.44 60.08 -10.18
N GLN A 282 26.16 60.64 -9.00
CA GLN A 282 26.38 60.09 -7.66
C GLN A 282 25.17 60.41 -6.74
N SER A 283 25.12 59.84 -5.52
CA SER A 283 24.25 60.23 -4.37
C SER A 283 22.76 59.78 -4.46
N ASP A 284 21.99 59.60 -3.37
CA ASP A 284 22.38 59.37 -1.97
C ASP A 284 21.31 58.61 -1.14
N SER A 285 21.72 58.27 0.08
CA SER A 285 20.97 57.81 1.26
C SER A 285 19.61 58.50 1.53
N PHE A 286 18.63 57.76 2.08
CA PHE A 286 17.58 58.37 2.91
C PHE A 286 17.08 57.45 4.05
N LYS A 287 16.52 58.05 5.11
CA LYS A 287 16.16 57.42 6.41
C LYS A 287 14.69 57.62 6.82
N GLN A 288 14.10 56.56 7.39
CA GLN A 288 13.40 56.51 8.70
C GLN A 288 12.29 57.53 9.06
N ARG A 289 11.05 57.02 9.26
CA ARG A 289 9.96 57.42 10.21
C ARG A 289 8.78 56.45 9.98
N GLN A 290 8.02 55.85 10.92
CA GLN A 290 7.77 55.92 12.37
C GLN A 290 6.53 56.71 12.83
N HIS A 291 5.76 56.08 13.75
CA HIS A 291 4.52 56.48 14.46
C HIS A 291 3.17 56.31 13.70
N GLY A 292 2.08 55.89 14.36
CA GLY A 292 1.96 55.36 15.73
C GLY A 292 0.51 55.29 16.29
N ALA A 293 0.35 54.66 17.47
CA ALA A 293 -0.89 54.53 18.28
C ALA A 293 -2.04 53.70 17.63
N THR A 294 -2.93 52.96 18.32
CA THR A 294 -3.10 52.49 19.73
C THR A 294 -4.00 51.23 19.69
N ARG A 295 -4.38 50.48 20.75
CA ARG A 295 -4.32 50.62 22.23
C ARG A 295 -4.21 49.22 22.90
N ARG A 296 -4.47 49.16 24.22
CA ARG A 296 -4.73 48.00 25.10
C ARG A 296 -5.69 48.48 26.22
N PRO A 297 -6.09 47.71 27.26
CA PRO A 297 -5.58 46.42 27.79
C PRO A 297 -6.64 45.30 27.68
N ASP A 298 -6.80 44.24 28.49
CA ASP A 298 -6.21 43.71 29.76
C ASP A 298 -6.51 42.18 29.85
N SER A 299 -6.07 41.33 30.80
CA SER A 299 -5.10 41.43 31.92
C SER A 299 -4.47 40.03 32.24
N TYR A 300 -3.73 39.96 33.36
CA TYR A 300 -2.93 38.84 33.93
C TYR A 300 -3.79 37.61 34.41
N SER A 301 -3.25 36.43 34.79
CA SER A 301 -2.02 36.14 35.57
C SER A 301 -1.37 34.76 35.31
N SER A 302 -0.19 34.56 35.90
CA SER A 302 0.62 33.32 35.93
C SER A 302 1.06 32.94 37.37
N GLU A 303 1.70 31.78 37.54
CA GLU A 303 2.40 31.28 38.76
C GLU A 303 1.51 30.82 39.95
N SER A 304 1.93 29.94 40.88
CA SER A 304 2.86 28.78 40.83
C SER A 304 2.69 27.89 42.10
N SER A 305 3.43 26.76 42.19
CA SER A 305 3.88 26.04 43.43
C SER A 305 2.93 25.08 44.22
N GLN A 306 3.20 23.76 44.07
CA GLN A 306 3.49 22.68 45.07
C GLN A 306 3.09 22.78 46.58
N PRO A 307 3.08 21.65 47.37
CA PRO A 307 2.86 20.21 47.07
C PRO A 307 2.07 19.37 48.14
N ALA A 308 1.72 18.12 47.76
CA ALA A 308 1.62 16.85 48.53
C ALA A 308 1.12 16.74 50.01
N VAL A 309 0.17 15.80 50.24
CA VAL A 309 -0.01 15.02 51.50
C VAL A 309 -0.40 13.56 51.18
N THR A 310 0.09 12.60 51.97
CA THR A 310 -0.10 11.14 51.80
C THR A 310 -1.11 10.54 52.78
N ARG A 311 -1.86 9.50 52.38
CA ARG A 311 -2.25 8.37 53.25
C ARG A 311 -2.65 7.13 52.44
N THR A 312 -2.46 5.95 53.04
CA THR A 312 -2.68 4.62 52.44
C THR A 312 -3.68 3.82 53.31
N PRO A 313 -3.90 2.49 53.20
CA PRO A 313 -5.25 1.95 53.07
C PRO A 313 -5.75 1.19 54.31
N ASP A 314 -7.05 0.90 54.35
CA ASP A 314 -7.66 -0.07 55.27
C ASP A 314 -8.26 -1.25 54.51
N THR A 315 -8.27 -2.41 55.17
CA THR A 315 -8.69 -3.70 54.63
C THR A 315 -9.81 -4.28 55.49
N TYR A 316 -10.88 -4.76 54.88
CA TYR A 316 -11.85 -5.64 55.54
C TYR A 316 -12.23 -6.83 54.66
N ALA A 317 -12.58 -7.93 55.30
CA ALA A 317 -12.62 -9.25 54.70
C ALA A 317 -14.03 -9.86 54.66
N SER A 318 -14.13 -10.95 53.88
CA SER A 318 -14.95 -12.15 54.11
C SER A 318 -16.45 -12.01 54.40
N GLU A 319 -17.27 -12.60 53.53
CA GLU A 319 -18.09 -13.80 53.76
C GLU A 319 -18.83 -14.13 52.43
N SER A 320 -19.36 -15.29 52.09
CA SER A 320 -19.16 -16.71 52.42
C SER A 320 -20.36 -17.45 51.79
N THR A 321 -20.12 -18.45 50.94
CA THR A 321 -20.98 -19.65 50.77
C THR A 321 -22.45 -19.49 50.33
N PHE A 322 -22.76 -19.94 49.11
CA PHE A 322 -23.43 -21.25 48.91
C PHE A 322 -23.11 -21.86 47.54
#